data_AF-A0A6I8P2Z7-F1
#
_entry.id   AF-A0A6I8P2Z7-F1
#
_cell.length_a   1.000
_cell.length_b   1.000
_cell.length_c   1.000
_cell.angle_alpha   90.00
_cell.angle_beta   90.00
_cell.angle_gamma   90.00
#
_symmetry.space_group_name_H-M   'P 1'
#
loop_
_entity.id
_entity.type
_entity.pdbx_description
1 polymer ?
#
loop_
_entity_poly.entity_id
_entity_poly.type
_entity_poly.pdbx_seq_one_letter_code
_entity_poly.pdbx_strand_id
1 'polypeptide(L)'
;MILLIAFGVLLQEVLVNSQEETPTEVEPIPREPLYNYKNLNLPEEHIPYFLHSNRHIAMACKQDSHCPYKKHLAYLKSCWGYEKSCKSEFRFGYPICNYVDVGWTDSIESAQEIFWRQADFGYAKERLNEMRTLCQPVEAGDSWLACSRYLQHCRATNLYIDLRTAKRNHDRFAELQAYTPLGFRPIEDGKCDIVIEKPTYLMKLDAGVNMYHHFCDFINLYITQHVNNSFSTDVNIVMWDTSSYGYGDLFSETWKAFTDYDIIHLKTYDSKRVCFKEVVFSLLPRMRYGLFYNTPLISGCQNTGLFRAFSQHVLHRLNITQAGPKEGKIRITILARSTEYRKILNQDELVKALKTVSAFDVQVVDYKYKKLGFLDQLRITHNTDIFVGMHGAGLTHLLFLPDWATVFELYNCEDERCYLDLARLRGIHYVTWQKKNKIFPQDKGHHPTLGEHPKFTNYSFDVEEFMYLVLQVADQVTQHPKWPFKKKRDEL
;
A
#
# COMPACT_ATOMS: atom_id res chain seq x y z
N MET A 1 -56.74 16.63 -61.53
CA MET A 1 -56.79 18.11 -61.47
C MET A 1 -55.36 18.61 -61.42
N ILE A 2 -54.66 18.70 -62.56
CA ILE A 2 -54.66 19.86 -63.47
C ILE A 2 -54.42 21.16 -62.68
N LEU A 3 -53.19 21.66 -62.67
CA LEU A 3 -52.87 22.89 -63.41
C LEU A 3 -51.37 22.95 -63.74
N LEU A 4 -51.12 22.96 -65.04
CA LEU A 4 -49.86 23.22 -65.74
C LEU A 4 -49.57 24.74 -65.79
N ILE A 5 -48.43 25.06 -66.44
CA ILE A 5 -48.08 26.28 -67.20
C ILE A 5 -47.27 27.31 -66.37
N ALA A 6 -46.08 27.79 -66.76
CA ALA A 6 -45.27 27.58 -67.96
C ALA A 6 -43.94 28.39 -67.90
N PHE A 7 -42.95 27.89 -68.65
CA PHE A 7 -41.93 28.60 -69.46
C PHE A 7 -40.90 29.46 -68.71
N GLY A 8 -39.59 29.38 -68.94
CA GLY A 8 -38.82 29.12 -70.17
C GLY A 8 -37.89 30.34 -70.36
N VAL A 9 -36.56 30.20 -70.49
CA VAL A 9 -35.75 30.39 -71.73
C VAL A 9 -34.31 30.73 -71.22
N LEU A 10 -33.32 29.85 -71.39
CA LEU A 10 -32.25 29.78 -72.42
C LEU A 10 -31.10 30.83 -72.32
N LEU A 11 -29.89 30.28 -72.11
CA LEU A 11 -28.52 30.62 -72.59
C LEU A 11 -27.93 32.02 -72.25
N GLN A 12 -26.64 32.20 -71.92
CA GLN A 12 -25.44 31.56 -72.51
C GLN A 12 -24.16 31.83 -71.66
N GLU A 13 -23.28 30.81 -71.60
CA GLU A 13 -21.80 30.81 -71.44
C GLU A 13 -21.15 31.47 -70.20
N VAL A 14 -20.20 30.84 -69.48
CA VAL A 14 -18.78 30.71 -69.88
C VAL A 14 -18.00 29.79 -68.89
N LEU A 15 -17.14 28.92 -69.45
CA LEU A 15 -15.91 28.24 -68.92
C LEU A 15 -15.96 27.15 -67.82
N VAL A 16 -15.76 25.92 -68.32
CA VAL A 16 -14.88 24.82 -67.85
C VAL A 16 -13.88 25.22 -66.74
N ASN A 17 -13.83 24.50 -65.60
CA ASN A 17 -12.89 23.39 -65.40
C ASN A 17 -13.10 22.68 -64.04
N SER A 18 -12.84 21.37 -64.05
CA SER A 18 -12.89 20.43 -62.93
C SER A 18 -11.91 20.77 -61.80
N GLN A 19 -12.37 20.79 -60.53
CA GLN A 19 -11.52 20.55 -59.36
C GLN A 19 -12.26 19.74 -58.28
N GLU A 20 -11.66 18.58 -58.01
CA GLU A 20 -11.65 17.69 -56.84
C GLU A 20 -12.50 18.06 -55.62
N GLU A 21 -13.32 17.08 -55.20
CA GLU A 21 -13.87 17.01 -53.84
C GLU A 21 -12.72 16.94 -52.82
N THR A 22 -12.59 18.01 -52.02
CA THR A 22 -11.68 18.06 -50.87
C THR A 22 -12.09 17.04 -49.80
N PRO A 23 -11.19 16.18 -49.31
CA PRO A 23 -11.43 15.39 -48.12
C PRO A 23 -11.52 16.33 -46.91
N THR A 24 -12.54 16.15 -46.07
CA THR A 24 -12.64 16.81 -44.76
C THR A 24 -11.33 16.59 -43.99
N GLU A 25 -10.67 17.69 -43.63
CA GLU A 25 -9.46 17.73 -42.81
C GLU A 25 -9.66 16.86 -41.56
N VAL A 26 -8.89 15.78 -41.47
CA VAL A 26 -8.68 15.06 -40.21
C VAL A 26 -7.90 16.03 -39.32
N GLU A 27 -8.53 16.53 -38.25
CA GLU A 27 -7.84 17.34 -37.24
C GLU A 27 -6.52 16.66 -36.87
N PRO A 28 -5.39 17.39 -36.84
CA PRO A 28 -4.11 16.80 -36.52
C PRO A 28 -4.18 16.23 -35.11
N ILE A 29 -3.91 14.93 -35.00
CA ILE A 29 -3.77 14.23 -33.72
C ILE A 29 -2.92 15.11 -32.80
N PRO A 30 -3.40 15.49 -31.58
CA PRO A 30 -2.66 16.35 -30.68
C PRO A 30 -1.26 15.78 -30.47
N ARG A 31 -0.22 16.54 -30.83
CA ARG A 31 1.18 16.05 -30.71
C ARG A 31 1.59 15.77 -29.27
N GLU A 32 0.88 16.36 -28.30
CA GLU A 32 1.09 16.15 -26.88
C GLU A 32 -0.17 15.54 -26.22
N PRO A 33 0.01 14.61 -25.28
CA PRO A 33 -1.11 13.99 -24.57
C PRO A 33 -1.85 15.01 -23.70
N LEU A 34 -3.18 14.88 -23.62
CA LEU A 34 -4.06 15.74 -22.82
C LEU A 34 -3.84 15.58 -21.31
N TYR A 35 -3.12 14.54 -20.90
CA TYR A 35 -2.72 14.28 -19.53
C TYR A 35 -1.37 13.53 -19.52
N ASN A 36 -0.54 13.81 -18.52
CA ASN A 36 0.72 13.07 -18.35
C ASN A 36 0.47 11.67 -17.74
N TYR A 37 0.06 10.72 -18.58
CA TYR A 37 -0.22 9.34 -18.16
C TYR A 37 1.01 8.60 -17.60
N LYS A 38 2.24 9.01 -17.97
CA LYS A 38 3.47 8.39 -17.46
C LYS A 38 3.62 8.55 -15.96
N ASN A 39 3.16 9.68 -15.41
CA ASN A 39 3.25 9.96 -13.98
C ASN A 39 2.28 9.11 -13.13
N LEU A 40 1.28 8.47 -13.75
CA LEU A 40 0.33 7.66 -13.01
C LEU A 40 0.97 6.38 -12.47
N ASN A 41 1.71 5.64 -13.33
CA ASN A 41 2.49 4.44 -12.98
C ASN A 41 1.82 3.58 -11.88
N LEU A 42 0.56 3.22 -12.08
CA LEU A 42 -0.22 2.41 -11.14
C LEU A 42 -0.32 0.97 -11.65
N PRO A 43 -0.47 -0.03 -10.75
CA PRO A 43 -0.83 -1.38 -11.13
C PRO A 43 -2.05 -1.40 -12.06
N GLU A 44 -2.04 -2.29 -13.06
CA GLU A 44 -3.13 -2.37 -14.05
C GLU A 44 -4.51 -2.59 -13.39
N GLU A 45 -4.56 -3.39 -12.32
CA GLU A 45 -5.79 -3.64 -11.54
C GLU A 45 -6.33 -2.36 -10.87
N HIS A 46 -5.49 -1.36 -10.61
CA HIS A 46 -5.88 -0.13 -9.90
C HIS A 46 -6.44 0.95 -10.84
N ILE A 47 -6.12 0.87 -12.14
CA ILE A 47 -6.46 1.92 -13.12
C ILE A 47 -7.98 2.20 -13.19
N PRO A 48 -8.88 1.21 -13.28
CA PRO A 48 -10.32 1.48 -13.30
C PRO A 48 -10.81 2.27 -12.08
N TYR A 49 -10.29 1.92 -10.91
CA TYR A 49 -10.64 2.52 -9.62
C TYR A 49 -10.12 3.96 -9.53
N PHE A 50 -8.87 4.19 -9.95
CA PHE A 50 -8.31 5.54 -10.04
C PHE A 50 -9.12 6.44 -10.98
N LEU A 51 -9.47 5.95 -12.17
CA LEU A 51 -10.26 6.70 -13.15
C LEU A 51 -11.69 6.97 -12.67
N HIS A 52 -12.26 6.10 -11.83
CA HIS A 52 -13.55 6.36 -11.18
C HIS A 52 -13.49 7.56 -10.25
N SER A 53 -12.46 7.65 -9.40
CA SER A 53 -12.26 8.78 -8.49
C SER A 53 -11.86 10.05 -9.24
N ASN A 54 -11.18 9.90 -10.38
CA ASN A 54 -10.65 11.01 -11.19
C ASN A 54 -11.33 11.11 -12.56
N ARG A 55 -12.64 11.42 -12.54
CA ARG A 55 -13.48 11.50 -13.75
C ARG A 55 -12.98 12.45 -14.83
N HIS A 56 -12.35 13.56 -14.43
CA HIS A 56 -11.76 14.51 -15.36
C HIS A 56 -10.61 13.87 -16.18
N ILE A 57 -9.78 13.03 -15.56
CA ILE A 57 -8.72 12.26 -16.24
C ILE A 57 -9.33 11.19 -17.14
N ALA A 58 -10.39 10.52 -16.69
CA ALA A 58 -11.11 9.55 -17.52
C ALA A 58 -11.71 10.19 -18.78
N MET A 59 -12.25 11.41 -18.67
CA MET A 59 -12.75 12.20 -19.81
C MET A 59 -11.62 12.58 -20.76
N ALA A 60 -10.50 13.08 -20.25
CA ALA A 60 -9.31 13.37 -21.06
C ALA A 60 -8.81 12.12 -21.80
N CYS A 61 -8.70 10.98 -21.10
CA CYS A 61 -8.30 9.70 -21.67
C CYS A 61 -9.22 9.19 -22.78
N LYS A 62 -10.52 9.47 -22.69
CA LYS A 62 -11.49 9.11 -23.73
C LYS A 62 -11.20 9.83 -25.05
N GLN A 63 -10.86 11.11 -24.95
CA GLN A 63 -10.61 12.00 -26.09
C GLN A 63 -9.18 11.85 -26.64
N ASP A 64 -8.22 11.56 -25.78
CA ASP A 64 -6.81 11.45 -26.16
C ASP A 64 -6.49 10.13 -26.86
N SER A 65 -5.99 10.16 -28.10
CA SER A 65 -5.51 8.98 -28.83
C SER A 65 -4.33 8.28 -28.15
N HIS A 66 -3.52 9.01 -27.38
CA HIS A 66 -2.32 8.52 -26.70
C HIS A 66 -2.60 7.89 -25.34
N CYS A 67 -3.83 7.93 -24.83
CA CYS A 67 -4.12 7.35 -23.52
C CYS A 67 -3.89 5.82 -23.52
N PRO A 68 -2.96 5.28 -22.71
CA PRO A 68 -2.71 3.83 -22.65
C PRO A 68 -3.83 3.06 -21.94
N TYR A 69 -4.73 3.78 -21.27
CA TYR A 69 -5.74 3.21 -20.37
C TYR A 69 -7.14 3.13 -20.97
N LYS A 70 -7.30 3.29 -22.30
CA LYS A 70 -8.62 3.27 -22.96
C LYS A 70 -9.43 2.01 -22.65
N LYS A 71 -8.79 0.84 -22.58
CA LYS A 71 -9.46 -0.43 -22.22
C LYS A 71 -10.12 -0.39 -20.83
N HIS A 72 -9.60 0.42 -19.92
CA HIS A 72 -10.13 0.53 -18.55
C HIS A 72 -11.36 1.45 -18.44
N LEU A 73 -11.65 2.26 -19.46
CA LEU A 73 -12.82 3.14 -19.48
C LEU A 73 -14.15 2.35 -19.51
N ALA A 74 -14.14 1.09 -19.91
CA ALA A 74 -15.31 0.20 -19.83
C ALA A 74 -15.69 -0.16 -18.37
N TYR A 75 -14.76 -0.02 -17.43
CA TYR A 75 -14.89 -0.48 -16.04
C TYR A 75 -15.04 0.68 -15.04
N LEU A 76 -15.52 1.84 -15.49
CA LEU A 76 -15.70 3.03 -14.65
C LEU A 76 -16.76 2.89 -13.54
N LYS A 77 -17.41 1.73 -13.41
CA LYS A 77 -18.24 1.41 -12.24
C LYS A 77 -17.39 0.99 -11.04
N SER A 78 -16.24 0.35 -11.26
CA SER A 78 -15.28 -0.06 -10.23
C SER A 78 -14.77 1.15 -9.45
N CYS A 79 -14.78 1.07 -8.12
CA CYS A 79 -14.49 2.19 -7.22
C CYS A 79 -13.83 1.72 -5.93
N TRP A 80 -13.04 2.58 -5.28
CA TRP A 80 -12.30 2.16 -4.09
C TRP A 80 -13.22 1.89 -2.90
N GLY A 81 -14.37 2.59 -2.85
CA GLY A 81 -15.40 2.41 -1.82
C GLY A 81 -15.61 3.65 -0.97
N TYR A 82 -14.66 4.58 -0.96
CA TYR A 82 -14.79 5.85 -0.25
C TYR A 82 -15.56 6.91 -1.04
N GLU A 83 -15.75 6.72 -2.35
CA GLU A 83 -16.54 7.62 -3.19
C GLU A 83 -18.04 7.52 -2.86
N LYS A 84 -18.73 8.67 -2.80
CA LYS A 84 -20.17 8.72 -2.47
C LYS A 84 -21.04 7.92 -3.44
N SER A 85 -20.63 7.82 -4.70
CA SER A 85 -21.33 7.08 -5.76
C SER A 85 -21.01 5.58 -5.78
N CYS A 86 -20.07 5.11 -4.96
CA CYS A 86 -19.59 3.74 -5.02
C CYS A 86 -20.57 2.77 -4.37
N LYS A 87 -21.06 1.80 -5.14
CA LYS A 87 -21.85 0.69 -4.61
C LYS A 87 -20.95 -0.45 -4.12
N SER A 88 -21.42 -1.23 -3.16
CA SER A 88 -20.61 -2.27 -2.51
C SER A 88 -20.11 -3.33 -3.48
N GLU A 89 -20.90 -3.70 -4.48
CA GLU A 89 -20.55 -4.70 -5.50
C GLU A 89 -19.42 -4.26 -6.44
N PHE A 90 -19.09 -2.97 -6.48
CA PHE A 90 -18.03 -2.41 -7.32
C PHE A 90 -16.77 -2.01 -6.55
N ARG A 91 -16.72 -2.28 -5.24
CA ARG A 91 -15.56 -1.99 -4.40
C ARG A 91 -14.34 -2.82 -4.84
N PHE A 92 -13.13 -2.29 -4.64
CA PHE A 92 -11.86 -3.00 -4.94
C PHE A 92 -11.73 -4.33 -4.19
N GLY A 93 -12.26 -4.35 -2.98
CA GLY A 93 -12.40 -5.54 -2.16
C GLY A 93 -13.44 -5.27 -1.08
N TYR A 94 -13.93 -6.36 -0.50
CA TYR A 94 -14.79 -6.32 0.67
C TYR A 94 -14.44 -7.50 1.56
N PRO A 95 -14.39 -7.31 2.89
CA PRO A 95 -13.95 -8.37 3.78
C PRO A 95 -14.92 -9.55 3.79
N ILE A 96 -14.37 -10.72 4.06
CA ILE A 96 -15.13 -11.95 4.26
C ILE A 96 -15.10 -12.25 5.75
N CYS A 97 -16.28 -12.47 6.35
CA CYS A 97 -16.40 -12.88 7.73
C CYS A 97 -17.07 -14.25 7.81
N ASN A 98 -16.48 -15.17 8.57
CA ASN A 98 -16.98 -16.55 8.74
C ASN A 98 -17.61 -16.80 10.11
N TYR A 99 -17.53 -15.81 11.00
CA TYR A 99 -17.99 -15.88 12.38
C TYR A 99 -18.42 -14.48 12.84
N VAL A 100 -19.41 -14.43 13.73
CA VAL A 100 -19.89 -13.22 14.39
C VAL A 100 -19.58 -13.30 15.87
N ASP A 101 -18.79 -12.35 16.36
CA ASP A 101 -18.60 -12.16 17.79
C ASP A 101 -19.74 -11.26 18.32
N VAL A 102 -20.70 -11.89 19.02
CA VAL A 102 -21.90 -11.22 19.56
C VAL A 102 -21.58 -10.10 20.55
N GLY A 103 -20.35 -10.02 21.08
CA GLY A 103 -19.89 -8.90 21.89
C GLY A 103 -19.64 -7.62 21.10
N TRP A 104 -19.53 -7.72 19.77
CA TRP A 104 -19.23 -6.60 18.87
C TRP A 104 -20.35 -6.28 17.90
N THR A 105 -21.08 -7.29 17.42
CA THR A 105 -22.09 -7.11 16.37
C THR A 105 -23.08 -8.29 16.33
N ASP A 106 -24.25 -8.05 15.74
CA ASP A 106 -25.39 -8.97 15.67
C ASP A 106 -25.46 -9.78 14.36
N SER A 107 -24.67 -9.41 13.34
CA SER A 107 -24.78 -9.96 11.98
C SER A 107 -23.44 -10.00 11.24
N ILE A 108 -23.33 -10.90 10.25
CA ILE A 108 -22.14 -11.01 9.39
C ILE A 108 -21.95 -9.72 8.60
N GLU A 109 -23.03 -9.15 8.08
CA GLU A 109 -23.04 -7.94 7.27
C GLU A 109 -22.50 -6.75 8.07
N SER A 110 -22.92 -6.62 9.33
CA SER A 110 -22.43 -5.58 10.23
C SER A 110 -20.96 -5.82 10.62
N ALA A 111 -20.54 -7.07 10.85
CA ALA A 111 -19.12 -7.40 11.07
C ALA A 111 -18.25 -6.99 9.87
N GLN A 112 -18.71 -7.27 8.64
CA GLN A 112 -18.03 -6.90 7.40
C GLN A 112 -17.91 -5.38 7.25
N GLU A 113 -18.99 -4.63 7.48
CA GLU A 113 -18.97 -3.18 7.33
C GLU A 113 -18.09 -2.51 8.40
N ILE A 114 -18.10 -3.01 9.64
CA ILE A 114 -17.21 -2.51 10.70
C ILE A 114 -15.75 -2.76 10.33
N PHE A 115 -15.42 -3.97 9.90
CA PHE A 115 -14.06 -4.32 9.47
C PHE A 115 -13.63 -3.48 8.27
N TRP A 116 -14.48 -3.32 7.25
CA TRP A 116 -14.20 -2.49 6.08
C TRP A 116 -13.97 -1.02 6.46
N ARG A 117 -14.79 -0.47 7.35
CA ARG A 117 -14.67 0.92 7.84
C ARG A 117 -13.39 1.16 8.63
N GLN A 118 -12.92 0.17 9.39
CA GLN A 118 -11.79 0.34 10.31
C GLN A 118 -10.43 -0.07 9.71
N ALA A 119 -10.44 -1.01 8.76
CA ALA A 119 -9.22 -1.70 8.33
C ALA A 119 -9.01 -1.72 6.81
N ASP A 120 -9.98 -1.27 6.01
CA ASP A 120 -9.94 -1.26 4.55
C ASP A 120 -10.10 0.17 4.00
N PHE A 121 -10.47 0.35 2.73
CA PHE A 121 -10.71 1.66 2.12
C PHE A 121 -11.81 2.49 2.80
N GLY A 122 -12.66 1.88 3.62
CA GLY A 122 -13.55 2.61 4.51
C GLY A 122 -12.79 3.47 5.53
N TYR A 123 -11.55 3.10 5.88
CA TYR A 123 -10.68 3.94 6.71
C TYR A 123 -10.37 5.29 6.05
N ALA A 124 -10.04 5.30 4.75
CA ALA A 124 -9.87 6.54 3.99
C ALA A 124 -11.17 7.35 3.92
N LYS A 125 -12.31 6.67 3.74
CA LYS A 125 -13.64 7.33 3.75
C LYS A 125 -13.88 8.10 5.04
N GLU A 126 -13.56 7.51 6.19
CA GLU A 126 -13.71 8.18 7.48
C GLU A 126 -12.79 9.40 7.59
N ARG A 127 -11.52 9.29 7.19
CA ARG A 127 -10.59 10.44 7.20
C ARG A 127 -11.08 11.57 6.31
N LEU A 128 -11.57 11.24 5.11
CA LEU A 128 -12.14 12.22 4.18
C LEU A 128 -13.38 12.92 4.75
N ASN A 129 -14.29 12.18 5.40
CA ASN A 129 -15.50 12.73 6.01
C ASN A 129 -15.20 13.65 7.21
N GLU A 130 -14.12 13.36 7.93
CA GLU A 130 -13.65 14.12 9.09
C GLU A 130 -12.91 15.41 8.72
N MET A 131 -12.50 15.59 7.46
CA MET A 131 -11.75 16.79 7.04
C MET A 131 -12.55 18.07 7.32
N ARG A 132 -11.89 19.03 7.98
CA ARG A 132 -12.40 20.37 8.28
C ARG A 132 -11.32 21.39 8.03
N THR A 133 -11.69 22.51 7.41
CA THR A 133 -10.82 23.68 7.30
C THR A 133 -10.67 24.32 8.68
N LEU A 134 -9.44 24.44 9.15
CA LEU A 134 -9.07 25.11 10.40
C LEU A 134 -8.57 26.53 10.16
N CYS A 135 -7.94 26.77 8.99
CA CYS A 135 -7.46 28.07 8.56
C CYS A 135 -7.86 28.28 7.10
N GLN A 136 -8.60 29.36 6.82
CA GLN A 136 -9.10 29.72 5.49
C GLN A 136 -8.36 30.97 4.98
N PRO A 137 -7.83 30.96 3.75
CA PRO A 137 -7.19 32.13 3.16
C PRO A 137 -8.22 33.23 2.88
N VAL A 138 -7.84 34.49 3.14
CA VAL A 138 -8.64 35.68 2.84
C VAL A 138 -8.13 36.33 1.57
N GLU A 139 -6.81 36.43 1.43
CA GLU A 139 -6.12 36.96 0.26
C GLU A 139 -5.31 35.88 -0.47
N ALA A 140 -4.90 36.18 -1.70
CA ALA A 140 -3.92 35.37 -2.40
C ALA A 140 -2.60 35.36 -1.61
N GLY A 141 -1.99 34.19 -1.45
CA GLY A 141 -0.73 34.02 -0.69
C GLY A 141 -0.92 33.66 0.79
N ASP A 142 -2.13 33.77 1.33
CA ASP A 142 -2.42 33.35 2.70
C ASP A 142 -2.27 31.84 2.90
N SER A 143 -2.03 31.45 4.15
CA SER A 143 -2.00 30.04 4.53
C SER A 143 -3.39 29.43 4.54
N TRP A 144 -3.49 28.18 4.07
CA TRP A 144 -4.66 27.35 4.25
C TRP A 144 -4.28 26.12 5.07
N LEU A 145 -5.19 25.66 5.93
CA LEU A 145 -5.01 24.41 6.68
C LEU A 145 -6.35 23.70 6.81
N ALA A 146 -6.38 22.43 6.40
CA ALA A 146 -7.49 21.53 6.69
C ALA A 146 -6.96 20.23 7.29
N CYS A 147 -7.66 19.71 8.29
CA CYS A 147 -7.26 18.51 9.01
C CYS A 147 -8.43 17.58 9.27
N SER A 148 -8.14 16.29 9.37
CA SER A 148 -9.06 15.31 9.94
C SER A 148 -9.16 15.48 11.45
N ARG A 149 -10.07 14.73 12.07
CA ARG A 149 -10.26 14.74 13.52
C ARG A 149 -8.93 14.43 14.23
N TYR A 150 -8.67 15.13 15.35
CA TYR A 150 -7.46 15.00 16.16
C TYR A 150 -6.14 15.25 15.42
N LEU A 151 -6.16 15.99 14.31
CA LEU A 151 -4.97 16.32 13.51
C LEU A 151 -4.20 15.07 13.03
N GLN A 152 -4.91 13.96 12.83
CA GLN A 152 -4.31 12.70 12.39
C GLN A 152 -3.76 12.78 10.95
N HIS A 153 -4.37 13.63 10.13
CA HIS A 153 -3.94 13.99 8.79
C HIS A 153 -4.28 15.45 8.54
N CYS A 154 -3.37 16.18 7.90
CA CYS A 154 -3.58 17.58 7.55
C CYS A 154 -3.03 17.88 6.16
N ARG A 155 -3.64 18.85 5.48
CA ARG A 155 -3.14 19.48 4.27
C ARG A 155 -3.02 20.97 4.52
N ALA A 156 -1.92 21.55 4.08
CA ALA A 156 -1.67 22.97 4.24
C ALA A 156 -1.09 23.58 2.96
N THR A 157 -1.35 24.86 2.74
CA THR A 157 -0.63 25.67 1.75
C THR A 157 0.02 26.87 2.41
N ASN A 158 1.12 27.35 1.82
CA ASN A 158 1.91 28.48 2.33
C ASN A 158 2.25 28.33 3.83
N LEU A 159 2.78 27.16 4.20
CA LEU A 159 3.16 26.85 5.59
C LEU A 159 4.55 27.43 5.89
N TYR A 160 4.68 28.15 7.00
CA TYR A 160 5.95 28.66 7.53
C TYR A 160 6.39 27.86 8.76
N ILE A 161 7.64 27.41 8.77
CA ILE A 161 8.26 26.72 9.91
C ILE A 161 9.58 27.41 10.27
N ASP A 162 9.69 27.86 11.51
CA ASP A 162 10.93 28.46 12.05
C ASP A 162 11.74 27.42 12.83
N LEU A 163 12.85 26.97 12.24
CA LEU A 163 13.73 25.96 12.84
C LEU A 163 15.00 26.58 13.44
N ARG A 164 15.06 27.90 13.63
CA ARG A 164 16.22 28.58 14.24
C ARG A 164 16.40 28.26 15.71
N THR A 165 15.30 28.01 16.42
CA THR A 165 15.28 27.72 17.86
C THR A 165 14.69 26.34 18.16
N ALA A 166 14.62 25.45 17.16
CA ALA A 166 14.05 24.12 17.32
C ALA A 166 14.86 23.31 18.34
N LYS A 167 14.21 22.87 19.43
CA LYS A 167 14.85 22.00 20.42
C LYS A 167 14.93 20.58 19.84
N ARG A 168 16.14 20.11 19.62
CA ARG A 168 16.40 18.71 19.24
C ARG A 168 16.31 17.85 20.50
N ASN A 169 15.35 16.92 20.53
CA ASN A 169 15.15 16.00 21.65
C ASN A 169 14.66 14.64 21.11
N HIS A 170 14.51 13.68 22.02
CA HIS A 170 13.96 12.36 21.69
C HIS A 170 12.48 12.22 22.11
N ASP A 171 11.86 13.31 22.58
CA ASP A 171 10.47 13.27 23.00
C ASP A 171 9.58 13.26 21.77
N ARG A 172 8.72 12.23 21.68
CA ARG A 172 7.78 12.08 20.57
C ARG A 172 6.46 12.80 20.82
N PHE A 173 6.25 13.35 22.01
CA PHE A 173 5.02 13.99 22.42
C PHE A 173 5.03 15.49 22.09
N ALA A 174 3.87 16.03 21.71
CA ALA A 174 3.61 17.47 21.72
C ALA A 174 4.50 18.38 20.82
N GLU A 175 5.23 17.83 19.85
CA GLU A 175 6.11 18.62 18.97
C GLU A 175 5.38 19.72 18.17
N LEU A 176 4.09 19.52 17.89
CA LEU A 176 3.19 20.53 17.30
C LEU A 176 2.03 20.77 18.26
N GLN A 177 2.14 21.80 19.11
CA GLN A 177 1.11 22.16 20.10
C GLN A 177 0.48 23.53 19.89
N ALA A 178 1.24 24.49 19.36
CA ALA A 178 0.77 25.87 19.20
C ALA A 178 0.91 26.32 17.74
N TYR A 179 -0.18 26.84 17.19
CA TYR A 179 -0.17 27.62 15.95
C TYR A 179 -0.32 29.08 16.34
N THR A 180 0.50 29.95 15.76
CA THR A 180 0.42 31.39 15.99
C THR A 180 0.17 32.08 14.66
N PRO A 181 -0.83 32.99 14.56
CA PRO A 181 -1.00 33.79 13.37
C PRO A 181 0.24 34.67 13.16
N LEU A 182 0.68 34.79 11.92
CA LEU A 182 1.78 35.68 11.55
C LEU A 182 1.20 37.01 11.10
N GLY A 183 1.81 38.13 11.52
CA GLY A 183 1.44 39.48 11.08
C GLY A 183 2.07 39.88 9.75
N PHE A 184 2.57 38.92 8.97
CA PHE A 184 3.27 39.12 7.70
C PHE A 184 3.09 37.88 6.81
N ARG A 185 3.28 38.04 5.49
CA ARG A 185 3.19 36.95 4.50
C ARG A 185 4.59 36.39 4.23
N PRO A 186 4.95 35.20 4.75
CA PRO A 186 6.34 34.81 4.83
C PRO A 186 7.06 34.72 3.48
N ILE A 187 6.38 34.19 2.46
CA ILE A 187 6.95 34.00 1.12
C ILE A 187 7.03 35.34 0.37
N GLU A 188 5.96 36.12 0.37
CA GLU A 188 5.87 37.39 -0.39
C GLU A 188 6.74 38.48 0.22
N ASP A 189 6.81 38.56 1.54
CA ASP A 189 7.60 39.56 2.26
C ASP A 189 9.08 39.16 2.41
N GLY A 190 9.51 38.08 1.74
CA GLY A 190 10.90 37.60 1.75
C GLY A 190 11.42 37.19 3.14
N LYS A 191 10.56 36.60 3.98
CA LYS A 191 10.89 36.21 5.37
C LYS A 191 11.30 34.76 5.53
N CYS A 192 11.27 33.98 4.45
CA CYS A 192 11.77 32.61 4.40
C CYS A 192 13.25 32.60 3.97
N ASP A 193 14.07 31.78 4.61
CA ASP A 193 15.43 31.52 4.15
C ASP A 193 15.43 30.51 2.98
N ILE A 194 14.42 29.61 2.97
CA ILE A 194 14.18 28.65 1.89
C ILE A 194 12.69 28.59 1.58
N VAL A 195 12.34 28.54 0.30
CA VAL A 195 10.98 28.27 -0.19
C VAL A 195 10.98 26.95 -0.97
N ILE A 196 10.12 26.03 -0.55
CA ILE A 196 9.92 24.72 -1.17
C ILE A 196 8.62 24.78 -1.97
N GLU A 197 8.77 24.84 -3.30
CA GLU A 197 7.64 24.89 -4.24
C GLU A 197 7.02 23.51 -4.48
N LYS A 198 7.83 22.44 -4.38
CA LYS A 198 7.37 21.08 -4.64
C LYS A 198 6.45 20.57 -3.52
N PRO A 199 5.35 19.86 -3.84
CA PRO A 199 4.50 19.25 -2.83
C PRO A 199 5.30 18.36 -1.89
N THR A 200 5.12 18.57 -0.59
CA THR A 200 5.96 17.93 0.42
C THR A 200 5.12 17.16 1.44
N TYR A 201 5.43 15.88 1.62
CA TYR A 201 4.87 15.04 2.66
C TYR A 201 5.75 15.12 3.91
N LEU A 202 5.17 15.49 5.05
CA LEU A 202 5.83 15.46 6.35
C LEU A 202 5.40 14.19 7.09
N MET A 203 6.38 13.37 7.47
CA MET A 203 6.13 12.05 8.04
C MET A 203 6.89 11.83 9.35
N LYS A 204 6.17 11.42 10.39
CA LYS A 204 6.79 10.89 11.62
C LYS A 204 6.80 9.37 11.58
N LEU A 205 7.99 8.79 11.55
CA LEU A 205 8.20 7.35 11.37
C LEU A 205 8.24 6.59 12.70
N ASP A 206 7.90 5.29 12.70
CA ASP A 206 7.99 4.43 13.89
C ASP A 206 9.43 3.92 14.11
N ALA A 207 9.95 3.06 13.23
CA ALA A 207 11.32 2.53 13.33
C ALA A 207 11.83 1.85 12.03
N GLY A 208 12.80 2.46 11.34
CA GLY A 208 13.34 1.99 10.05
C GLY A 208 14.22 0.75 10.10
N VAL A 209 14.62 0.29 11.30
CA VAL A 209 15.44 -0.91 11.49
C VAL A 209 14.64 -2.19 11.72
N ASN A 210 13.31 -2.11 11.75
CA ASN A 210 12.43 -3.25 11.97
C ASN A 210 11.29 -3.25 10.96
N MET A 211 11.19 -4.28 10.12
CA MET A 211 10.23 -4.35 9.03
C MET A 211 8.78 -4.20 9.50
N TYR A 212 8.39 -4.84 10.62
CA TYR A 212 7.03 -4.77 11.13
C TYR A 212 6.65 -3.33 11.53
N HIS A 213 7.59 -2.61 12.13
CA HIS A 213 7.40 -1.20 12.49
C HIS A 213 7.42 -0.29 11.26
N HIS A 214 8.40 -0.45 10.37
CA HIS A 214 8.58 0.45 9.24
C HIS A 214 7.50 0.30 8.16
N PHE A 215 6.99 -0.91 7.94
CA PHE A 215 5.89 -1.11 7.00
C PHE A 215 4.55 -0.57 7.49
N CYS A 216 4.41 -0.28 8.78
CA CYS A 216 3.31 0.55 9.26
C CYS A 216 3.41 1.98 8.70
N ASP A 217 4.62 2.55 8.58
CA ASP A 217 4.84 3.87 7.99
C ASP A 217 4.43 3.90 6.52
N PHE A 218 4.89 2.92 5.72
CA PHE A 218 4.58 2.85 4.29
C PHE A 218 3.09 2.60 4.00
N ILE A 219 2.41 1.77 4.80
CA ILE A 219 0.96 1.55 4.64
C ILE A 219 0.19 2.82 4.98
N ASN A 220 0.58 3.54 6.04
CA ASN A 220 -0.05 4.81 6.40
C ASN A 220 0.24 5.91 5.35
N LEU A 221 1.41 5.89 4.70
CA LEU A 221 1.70 6.76 3.55
C LEU A 221 0.83 6.42 2.34
N TYR A 222 0.68 5.13 2.02
CA TYR A 222 -0.15 4.69 0.90
C TYR A 222 -1.63 5.11 1.07
N ILE A 223 -2.22 4.89 2.24
CA ILE A 223 -3.58 5.37 2.50
C ILE A 223 -3.65 6.91 2.53
N THR A 224 -2.56 7.60 2.89
CA THR A 224 -2.46 9.07 2.74
C THR A 224 -2.53 9.50 1.28
N GLN A 225 -1.93 8.76 0.33
CA GLN A 225 -2.06 9.05 -1.12
C GLN A 225 -3.53 8.98 -1.57
N HIS A 226 -4.32 8.04 -1.04
CA HIS A 226 -5.76 7.98 -1.29
C HIS A 226 -6.52 9.18 -0.70
N VAL A 227 -6.26 9.55 0.55
CA VAL A 227 -6.91 10.71 1.20
C VAL A 227 -6.52 12.02 0.51
N ASN A 228 -5.27 12.14 0.05
CA ASN A 228 -4.79 13.30 -0.71
C ASN A 228 -5.22 13.27 -2.20
N ASN A 229 -5.70 12.13 -2.69
CA ASN A 229 -6.00 11.86 -4.10
C ASN A 229 -4.82 12.18 -5.04
N SER A 230 -3.61 11.75 -4.67
CA SER A 230 -2.41 11.89 -5.50
C SER A 230 -1.47 10.72 -5.31
N PHE A 231 -1.04 10.13 -6.43
CA PHE A 231 -0.07 9.03 -6.52
C PHE A 231 1.19 9.44 -7.29
N SER A 232 1.41 10.75 -7.46
CA SER A 232 2.64 11.27 -8.09
C SER A 232 3.85 10.90 -7.23
N THR A 233 4.92 10.47 -7.89
CA THR A 233 6.25 10.33 -7.27
C THR A 233 7.06 11.62 -7.34
N ASP A 234 6.57 12.64 -8.05
CA ASP A 234 7.19 13.96 -8.12
C ASP A 234 6.86 14.80 -6.86
N VAL A 235 7.24 14.29 -5.69
CA VAL A 235 6.94 14.87 -4.37
C VAL A 235 8.15 14.75 -3.45
N ASN A 236 8.35 15.73 -2.58
CA ASN A 236 9.33 15.59 -1.49
C ASN A 236 8.71 14.79 -0.34
N ILE A 237 9.53 13.96 0.32
CA ILE A 237 9.18 13.37 1.60
C ILE A 237 10.19 13.84 2.63
N VAL A 238 9.72 14.54 3.65
CA VAL A 238 10.54 15.00 4.77
C VAL A 238 10.22 14.15 5.99
N MET A 239 11.25 13.48 6.49
CA MET A 239 11.21 12.76 7.75
C MET A 239 11.22 13.76 8.92
N TRP A 240 10.08 13.83 9.60
CA TRP A 240 9.87 14.61 10.82
C TRP A 240 10.54 13.91 12.01
N ASP A 241 11.85 14.13 12.12
CA ASP A 241 12.68 13.64 13.22
C ASP A 241 13.43 14.80 13.87
N THR A 242 13.18 14.99 15.16
CA THR A 242 13.80 16.00 16.02
C THR A 242 15.01 15.45 16.77
N SER A 243 15.31 14.15 16.62
CA SER A 243 16.48 13.49 17.21
C SER A 243 17.79 14.07 16.66
N SER A 244 18.80 14.12 17.52
CA SER A 244 20.18 14.42 17.14
C SER A 244 20.90 13.24 16.47
N TYR A 245 20.36 12.03 16.55
CA TYR A 245 20.99 10.84 16.01
C TYR A 245 20.73 10.65 14.50
N GLY A 246 21.52 9.77 13.88
CA GLY A 246 21.21 9.24 12.55
C GLY A 246 19.99 8.32 12.60
N TYR A 247 19.24 8.28 11.52
CA TYR A 247 18.14 7.34 11.36
C TYR A 247 18.60 6.16 10.50
N GLY A 248 18.50 4.95 11.04
CA GLY A 248 18.79 3.74 10.30
C GLY A 248 17.54 3.28 9.56
N ASP A 249 17.65 3.16 8.24
CA ASP A 249 16.60 2.62 7.38
C ASP A 249 17.14 1.40 6.63
N LEU A 250 16.65 0.22 6.98
CA LEU A 250 17.05 -1.04 6.34
C LEU A 250 16.20 -1.37 5.10
N PHE A 251 15.18 -0.56 4.81
CA PHE A 251 14.18 -0.80 3.76
C PHE A 251 14.01 0.44 2.86
N SER A 252 15.05 1.28 2.77
CA SER A 252 15.05 2.56 2.06
C SER A 252 14.68 2.44 0.57
N GLU A 253 14.92 1.28 -0.04
CA GLU A 253 14.48 0.97 -1.41
C GLU A 253 12.97 1.12 -1.59
N THR A 254 12.18 0.94 -0.54
CA THR A 254 10.71 1.06 -0.58
C THR A 254 10.25 2.49 -0.86
N TRP A 255 11.04 3.51 -0.53
CA TRP A 255 10.71 4.92 -0.81
C TRP A 255 10.53 5.21 -2.30
N LYS A 256 11.19 4.44 -3.18
CA LYS A 256 11.05 4.53 -4.64
C LYS A 256 9.63 4.21 -5.12
N ALA A 257 8.79 3.61 -4.27
CA ALA A 257 7.37 3.45 -4.57
C ALA A 257 6.55 4.74 -4.40
N PHE A 258 7.07 5.72 -3.64
CA PHE A 258 6.33 6.90 -3.21
C PHE A 258 6.94 8.23 -3.67
N THR A 259 8.22 8.26 -3.99
CA THR A 259 8.92 9.47 -4.45
C THR A 259 10.09 9.13 -5.39
N ASP A 260 10.36 10.05 -6.33
CA ASP A 260 11.54 10.00 -7.21
C ASP A 260 12.78 10.64 -6.57
N TYR A 261 12.68 11.14 -5.33
CA TYR A 261 13.72 11.88 -4.61
C TYR A 261 14.16 11.18 -3.33
N ASP A 262 15.38 11.50 -2.88
CA ASP A 262 15.88 11.04 -1.59
C ASP A 262 15.07 11.62 -0.42
N ILE A 263 14.95 10.84 0.65
CA ILE A 263 14.25 11.26 1.86
C ILE A 263 15.02 12.38 2.55
N ILE A 264 14.33 13.50 2.78
CA ILE A 264 14.89 14.68 3.39
C ILE A 264 14.74 14.57 4.90
N HIS A 265 15.83 14.63 5.65
CA HIS A 265 15.74 14.74 7.10
C HIS A 265 15.39 16.18 7.51
N LEU A 266 14.48 16.37 8.47
CA LEU A 266 14.10 17.70 8.97
C LEU A 266 15.31 18.54 9.42
N LYS A 267 16.36 17.91 9.95
CA LYS A 267 17.63 18.57 10.35
C LYS A 267 18.39 19.24 9.20
N THR A 268 18.11 18.88 7.94
CA THR A 268 18.67 19.57 6.76
C THR A 268 18.26 21.06 6.72
N TYR A 269 17.16 21.37 7.41
CA TYR A 269 16.60 22.71 7.53
C TYR A 269 16.95 23.39 8.86
N ASP A 270 17.86 22.83 9.66
CA ASP A 270 18.30 23.46 10.91
C ASP A 270 18.79 24.88 10.71
N SER A 271 18.49 25.74 11.68
CA SER A 271 18.87 27.16 11.69
C SER A 271 18.23 28.01 10.59
N LYS A 272 17.15 27.52 9.95
CA LYS A 272 16.48 28.21 8.85
C LYS A 272 14.98 28.40 9.11
N ARG A 273 14.42 29.40 8.44
CA ARG A 273 12.98 29.59 8.25
C ARG A 273 12.60 28.98 6.91
N VAL A 274 11.80 27.93 6.93
CA VAL A 274 11.41 27.21 5.72
C VAL A 274 9.95 27.44 5.44
N CYS A 275 9.65 27.79 4.20
CA CYS A 275 8.30 27.94 3.71
C CYS A 275 7.98 26.87 2.69
N PHE A 276 6.80 26.27 2.79
CA PHE A 276 6.33 25.26 1.87
C PHE A 276 5.07 25.76 1.19
N LYS A 277 5.02 25.65 -0.14
CA LYS A 277 3.82 26.00 -0.90
C LYS A 277 2.69 25.02 -0.68
N GLU A 278 3.00 23.73 -0.67
CA GLU A 278 2.04 22.66 -0.43
C GLU A 278 2.62 21.60 0.51
N VAL A 279 1.88 21.28 1.55
CA VAL A 279 2.27 20.31 2.58
C VAL A 279 1.16 19.32 2.85
N VAL A 280 1.54 18.06 3.00
CA VAL A 280 0.69 16.98 3.47
C VAL A 280 1.32 16.38 4.73
N PHE A 281 0.62 16.43 5.86
CA PHE A 281 0.99 15.65 7.04
C PHE A 281 0.39 14.25 6.90
N SER A 282 1.24 13.24 6.79
CA SER A 282 0.78 11.87 6.58
C SER A 282 0.01 11.34 7.78
N LEU A 283 -0.85 10.35 7.55
CA LEU A 283 -1.42 9.55 8.62
C LEU A 283 -0.30 8.90 9.44
N LEU A 284 -0.47 8.87 10.77
CA LEU A 284 0.57 8.46 11.71
C LEU A 284 0.51 6.95 11.99
N PRO A 285 1.67 6.26 12.07
CA PRO A 285 1.74 4.83 12.34
C PRO A 285 1.22 4.46 13.76
N ARG A 286 1.46 5.33 14.75
CA ARG A 286 1.22 5.09 16.18
C ARG A 286 0.10 5.95 16.76
N MET A 287 -1.00 6.11 16.03
CA MET A 287 -2.18 6.81 16.55
C MET A 287 -3.21 5.86 17.16
N ARG A 288 -4.06 6.38 18.06
CA ARG A 288 -5.24 5.67 18.56
C ARG A 288 -6.19 5.39 17.39
N TYR A 289 -6.65 4.14 17.26
CA TYR A 289 -7.41 3.68 16.09
C TYR A 289 -6.66 3.84 14.76
N GLY A 290 -5.33 3.78 14.80
CA GLY A 290 -4.48 3.80 13.62
C GLY A 290 -4.51 2.51 12.82
N LEU A 291 -4.18 2.60 11.54
CA LEU A 291 -4.05 1.43 10.67
C LEU A 291 -2.80 0.62 11.04
N PHE A 292 -2.86 -0.71 10.95
CA PHE A 292 -1.79 -1.68 11.28
C PHE A 292 -1.64 -2.02 12.78
N TYR A 293 -1.16 -1.09 13.63
CA TYR A 293 -0.84 -1.41 15.04
C TYR A 293 -2.04 -1.36 15.99
N ASN A 294 -2.90 -0.36 15.81
CA ASN A 294 -3.97 -0.03 16.74
C ASN A 294 -5.33 -0.17 16.08
N THR A 295 -5.42 -1.01 15.04
CA THR A 295 -6.66 -1.23 14.31
C THR A 295 -7.55 -2.17 15.11
N PRO A 296 -8.76 -1.74 15.51
CA PRO A 296 -9.66 -2.60 16.25
C PRO A 296 -10.29 -3.64 15.31
N LEU A 297 -9.60 -4.76 15.05
CA LEU A 297 -10.08 -5.77 14.12
C LEU A 297 -11.14 -6.68 14.74
N ILE A 298 -12.34 -6.64 14.17
CA ILE A 298 -13.42 -7.58 14.46
C ILE A 298 -12.97 -9.00 14.16
N SER A 299 -13.13 -9.93 15.11
CA SER A 299 -12.80 -11.35 14.96
C SER A 299 -13.58 -12.02 13.83
N GLY A 300 -13.02 -13.06 13.21
CA GLY A 300 -13.69 -13.82 12.14
C GLY A 300 -13.68 -13.16 10.75
N CYS A 301 -13.28 -11.89 10.65
CA CYS A 301 -13.19 -11.16 9.37
C CYS A 301 -11.76 -11.16 8.79
N GLN A 302 -11.62 -11.15 7.47
CA GLN A 302 -10.34 -11.10 6.77
C GLN A 302 -10.49 -10.55 5.34
N ASN A 303 -9.35 -10.41 4.64
CA ASN A 303 -9.24 -10.05 3.23
C ASN A 303 -9.62 -8.59 2.92
N THR A 304 -8.79 -7.64 3.40
CA THR A 304 -8.97 -6.23 3.01
C THR A 304 -8.52 -6.00 1.57
N GLY A 305 -9.25 -5.14 0.86
CA GLY A 305 -8.79 -4.58 -0.42
C GLY A 305 -7.55 -3.71 -0.24
N LEU A 306 -7.47 -2.94 0.84
CA LEU A 306 -6.41 -1.96 1.10
C LEU A 306 -5.01 -2.58 1.18
N PHE A 307 -4.79 -3.61 2.01
CA PHE A 307 -3.46 -4.21 2.16
C PHE A 307 -3.03 -4.98 0.91
N ARG A 308 -3.99 -5.57 0.17
CA ARG A 308 -3.73 -6.15 -1.15
C ARG A 308 -3.32 -5.08 -2.15
N ALA A 309 -4.04 -3.97 -2.22
CA ALA A 309 -3.71 -2.85 -3.09
C ALA A 309 -2.33 -2.25 -2.75
N PHE A 310 -2.03 -2.07 -1.46
CA PHE A 310 -0.70 -1.64 -1.01
C PHE A 310 0.41 -2.57 -1.50
N SER A 311 0.23 -3.89 -1.34
CA SER A 311 1.19 -4.89 -1.82
C SER A 311 1.43 -4.76 -3.32
N GLN A 312 0.36 -4.71 -4.11
CA GLN A 312 0.43 -4.56 -5.56
C GLN A 312 1.10 -3.24 -5.97
N HIS A 313 0.80 -2.14 -5.28
CA HIS A 313 1.37 -0.82 -5.53
C HIS A 313 2.89 -0.83 -5.35
N VAL A 314 3.36 -1.32 -4.20
CA VAL A 314 4.80 -1.39 -3.89
C VAL A 314 5.52 -2.32 -4.85
N LEU A 315 5.00 -3.53 -5.08
CA LEU A 315 5.63 -4.50 -5.98
C LEU A 315 5.71 -3.99 -7.42
N HIS A 316 4.67 -3.34 -7.93
CA HIS A 316 4.64 -2.73 -9.25
C HIS A 316 5.68 -1.62 -9.39
N ARG A 317 5.69 -0.66 -8.45
CA ARG A 317 6.62 0.48 -8.50
C ARG A 317 8.07 0.10 -8.31
N LEU A 318 8.35 -0.96 -7.54
CA LEU A 318 9.70 -1.51 -7.37
C LEU A 318 10.09 -2.53 -8.45
N ASN A 319 9.22 -2.75 -9.45
CA ASN A 319 9.43 -3.68 -10.55
C ASN A 319 9.75 -5.12 -10.07
N ILE A 320 8.99 -5.60 -9.08
CA ILE A 320 9.07 -6.98 -8.57
C ILE A 320 8.01 -7.83 -9.29
N THR A 321 8.48 -8.78 -10.08
CA THR A 321 7.62 -9.60 -10.94
C THR A 321 7.22 -10.91 -10.28
N GLN A 322 5.98 -11.32 -10.53
CA GLN A 322 5.47 -12.65 -10.19
C GLN A 322 5.68 -13.60 -11.37
N ALA A 323 6.30 -14.76 -11.14
CA ALA A 323 6.60 -15.76 -12.18
C ALA A 323 5.45 -16.76 -12.49
N GLY A 324 4.21 -16.48 -12.07
CA GLY A 324 3.14 -17.48 -11.99
C GLY A 324 3.39 -18.52 -10.88
N PRO A 325 2.47 -19.46 -10.67
CA PRO A 325 2.80 -20.74 -10.06
C PRO A 325 3.62 -21.60 -11.01
N LYS A 326 4.43 -22.50 -10.45
CA LYS A 326 5.24 -23.45 -11.22
C LYS A 326 4.43 -24.71 -11.49
N GLU A 327 4.50 -25.22 -12.72
CA GLU A 327 3.86 -26.48 -13.08
C GLU A 327 4.46 -27.66 -12.29
N GLY A 328 3.60 -28.52 -11.79
CA GLY A 328 3.91 -29.65 -10.90
C GLY A 328 4.55 -29.30 -9.54
N LYS A 329 4.70 -28.02 -9.17
CA LYS A 329 5.55 -27.62 -8.04
C LYS A 329 4.90 -26.59 -7.11
N ILE A 330 5.22 -26.69 -5.82
CA ILE A 330 4.88 -25.74 -4.76
C ILE A 330 6.17 -25.22 -4.15
N ARG A 331 6.37 -23.90 -4.19
CA ARG A 331 7.58 -23.24 -3.66
C ARG A 331 7.43 -23.02 -2.16
N ILE A 332 8.28 -23.65 -1.39
CA ILE A 332 8.32 -23.53 0.07
C ILE A 332 9.59 -22.79 0.46
N THR A 333 9.42 -21.64 1.11
CA THR A 333 10.55 -20.84 1.60
C THR A 333 10.54 -20.86 3.12
N ILE A 334 11.63 -21.37 3.71
CA ILE A 334 11.85 -21.32 5.16
C ILE A 334 12.74 -20.13 5.50
N LEU A 335 12.21 -19.23 6.32
CA LEU A 335 12.95 -18.10 6.86
C LEU A 335 13.77 -18.55 8.06
N ALA A 336 15.07 -18.77 7.82
CA ALA A 336 16.07 -18.99 8.85
C ALA A 336 16.37 -17.70 9.62
N ARG A 337 16.93 -17.85 10.82
CA ARG A 337 17.26 -16.72 11.70
C ARG A 337 18.71 -16.77 12.15
N SER A 338 19.44 -15.71 11.83
CA SER A 338 20.79 -15.42 12.33
C SER A 338 20.78 -14.47 13.53
N THR A 339 19.87 -14.69 14.49
CA THR A 339 19.73 -13.93 15.76
C THR A 339 20.06 -14.81 16.95
N GLU A 340 20.24 -14.28 18.16
CA GLU A 340 20.55 -15.09 19.36
C GLU A 340 19.41 -16.05 19.74
N TYR A 341 18.17 -15.58 19.62
CA TYR A 341 16.95 -16.30 20.02
C TYR A 341 16.01 -16.58 18.85
N ARG A 342 15.02 -17.44 19.11
CA ARG A 342 14.00 -17.93 18.16
C ARG A 342 14.58 -18.64 16.95
N LYS A 343 15.75 -19.27 17.08
CA LYS A 343 16.29 -20.17 16.05
C LYS A 343 15.48 -21.46 15.97
N ILE A 344 15.44 -22.05 14.78
CA ILE A 344 14.91 -23.38 14.51
C ILE A 344 16.07 -24.37 14.68
N LEU A 345 16.11 -25.09 15.80
CA LEU A 345 17.24 -25.96 16.15
C LEU A 345 17.36 -27.17 15.23
N ASN A 346 16.24 -27.78 14.84
CA ASN A 346 16.20 -28.94 13.95
C ASN A 346 15.80 -28.58 12.51
N GLN A 347 16.22 -27.41 12.02
CA GLN A 347 15.87 -26.91 10.68
C GLN A 347 16.23 -27.91 9.57
N ASP A 348 17.40 -28.55 9.66
CA ASP A 348 17.87 -29.49 8.64
C ASP A 348 16.99 -30.74 8.55
N GLU A 349 16.41 -31.19 9.67
CA GLU A 349 15.45 -32.30 9.70
C GLU A 349 14.16 -31.91 8.99
N LEU A 350 13.62 -30.72 9.27
CA LEU A 350 12.41 -30.21 8.62
C LEU A 350 12.62 -30.05 7.11
N VAL A 351 13.75 -29.48 6.69
CA VAL A 351 14.10 -29.32 5.27
C VAL A 351 14.24 -30.68 4.59
N LYS A 352 14.91 -31.63 5.24
CA LYS A 352 15.07 -32.99 4.69
C LYS A 352 13.71 -33.68 4.53
N ALA A 353 12.81 -33.53 5.49
CA ALA A 353 11.46 -34.07 5.43
C ALA A 353 10.66 -33.46 4.27
N LEU A 354 10.69 -32.13 4.07
CA LEU A 354 10.00 -31.48 2.94
C LEU A 354 10.53 -31.98 1.59
N LYS A 355 11.85 -32.16 1.46
CA LYS A 355 12.49 -32.63 0.23
C LYS A 355 12.13 -34.08 -0.13
N THR A 356 11.49 -34.84 0.76
CA THR A 356 10.96 -36.18 0.42
C THR A 356 9.74 -36.11 -0.49
N VAL A 357 9.03 -34.97 -0.51
CA VAL A 357 7.86 -34.76 -1.36
C VAL A 357 8.29 -34.15 -2.69
N SER A 358 8.16 -34.91 -3.77
CA SER A 358 8.64 -34.50 -5.11
C SER A 358 7.98 -33.23 -5.66
N ALA A 359 6.78 -32.89 -5.19
CA ALA A 359 6.07 -31.66 -5.55
C ALA A 359 6.64 -30.40 -4.88
N PHE A 360 7.44 -30.51 -3.82
CA PHE A 360 7.94 -29.36 -3.08
C PHE A 360 9.29 -28.86 -3.64
N ASP A 361 9.35 -27.57 -3.94
CA ASP A 361 10.55 -26.82 -4.29
C ASP A 361 10.98 -26.01 -3.07
N VAL A 362 11.90 -26.56 -2.28
CA VAL A 362 12.22 -26.09 -0.92
C VAL A 362 13.50 -25.27 -0.92
N GLN A 363 13.43 -24.04 -0.41
CA GLN A 363 14.58 -23.18 -0.17
C GLN A 363 14.60 -22.64 1.27
N VAL A 364 15.81 -22.37 1.75
CA VAL A 364 16.05 -21.74 3.05
C VAL A 364 16.72 -20.39 2.80
N VAL A 365 16.20 -19.34 3.44
CA VAL A 365 16.71 -17.98 3.29
C VAL A 365 17.00 -17.35 4.63
N ASP A 366 18.06 -16.54 4.70
CA ASP A 366 18.40 -15.69 5.84
C ASP A 366 18.36 -14.23 5.37
N TYR A 367 17.26 -13.53 5.67
CA TYR A 367 17.03 -12.13 5.30
C TYR A 367 17.81 -11.14 6.17
N LYS A 368 19.04 -11.49 6.53
CA LYS A 368 19.94 -10.63 7.29
C LYS A 368 20.42 -9.48 6.41
N TYR A 369 20.34 -8.27 6.97
CA TYR A 369 20.87 -7.06 6.35
C TYR A 369 22.32 -7.22 5.89
N LYS A 370 22.64 -6.66 4.72
CA LYS A 370 23.91 -6.79 3.97
C LYS A 370 24.22 -8.18 3.38
N LYS A 371 23.52 -9.26 3.78
CA LYS A 371 23.66 -10.56 3.10
C LYS A 371 22.80 -10.67 1.85
N LEU A 372 21.58 -10.14 1.90
CA LEU A 372 20.63 -10.15 0.81
C LEU A 372 19.92 -8.80 0.73
N GLY A 373 19.96 -8.15 -0.44
CA GLY A 373 19.31 -6.86 -0.66
C GLY A 373 17.79 -6.97 -0.52
N PHE A 374 17.14 -5.89 -0.06
CA PHE A 374 15.70 -5.94 0.22
C PHE A 374 14.85 -6.27 -1.03
N LEU A 375 15.23 -5.75 -2.20
CA LEU A 375 14.55 -6.10 -3.45
C LEU A 375 14.65 -7.59 -3.79
N ASP A 376 15.75 -8.25 -3.46
CA ASP A 376 15.90 -9.70 -3.65
C ASP A 376 15.06 -10.49 -2.64
N GLN A 377 14.96 -10.00 -1.40
CA GLN A 377 14.03 -10.56 -0.41
C GLN A 377 12.58 -10.51 -0.96
N LEU A 378 12.17 -9.37 -1.53
CA LEU A 378 10.85 -9.24 -2.18
C LEU A 378 10.68 -10.19 -3.38
N ARG A 379 11.70 -10.35 -4.24
CA ARG A 379 11.63 -11.29 -5.38
C ARG A 379 11.40 -12.72 -4.94
N ILE A 380 12.09 -13.16 -3.88
CA ILE A 380 11.94 -14.50 -3.31
C ILE A 380 10.56 -14.64 -2.66
N THR A 381 10.19 -13.68 -1.81
CA THR A 381 8.91 -13.68 -1.10
C THR A 381 7.73 -13.68 -2.07
N HIS A 382 7.72 -12.81 -3.07
CA HIS A 382 6.63 -12.73 -4.05
C HIS A 382 6.52 -13.98 -4.94
N ASN A 383 7.54 -14.83 -4.93
CA ASN A 383 7.58 -16.11 -5.61
C ASN A 383 7.65 -17.29 -4.62
N THR A 384 7.00 -17.14 -3.46
CA THR A 384 6.81 -18.20 -2.47
C THR A 384 5.34 -18.56 -2.33
N ASP A 385 5.03 -19.84 -2.29
CA ASP A 385 3.65 -20.34 -2.16
C ASP A 385 3.33 -20.75 -0.71
N ILE A 386 4.33 -21.27 0.02
CA ILE A 386 4.26 -21.51 1.47
C ILE A 386 5.47 -20.85 2.14
N PHE A 387 5.23 -19.85 2.97
CA PHE A 387 6.27 -19.12 3.69
C PHE A 387 6.29 -19.54 5.16
N VAL A 388 7.36 -20.23 5.56
CA VAL A 388 7.50 -20.81 6.89
C VAL A 388 8.49 -19.99 7.69
N GLY A 389 8.17 -19.61 8.92
CA GLY A 389 9.10 -18.86 9.75
C GLY A 389 8.71 -18.75 11.21
N MET A 390 9.67 -18.39 12.05
CA MET A 390 9.48 -18.09 13.47
C MET A 390 8.99 -16.65 13.68
N HIS A 391 8.20 -16.42 14.72
CA HIS A 391 7.70 -15.09 15.10
C HIS A 391 8.79 -14.01 15.07
N GLY A 392 8.53 -12.90 14.40
CA GLY A 392 9.39 -11.72 14.37
C GLY A 392 9.35 -11.00 13.04
N ALA A 393 10.00 -9.83 12.98
CA ALA A 393 9.83 -8.84 11.90
C ALA A 393 10.01 -9.39 10.47
N GLY A 394 10.78 -10.46 10.28
CA GLY A 394 10.90 -11.10 8.98
C GLY A 394 9.59 -11.68 8.45
N LEU A 395 8.64 -12.08 9.31
CA LEU A 395 7.30 -12.52 8.88
C LEU A 395 6.46 -11.40 8.25
N THR A 396 6.81 -10.12 8.41
CA THR A 396 6.15 -9.01 7.71
C THR A 396 6.26 -9.12 6.18
N HIS A 397 7.20 -9.92 5.66
CA HIS A 397 7.25 -10.31 4.26
C HIS A 397 5.94 -10.93 3.75
N LEU A 398 5.07 -11.41 4.66
CA LEU A 398 3.74 -11.87 4.34
C LEU A 398 2.90 -10.87 3.53
N LEU A 399 3.16 -9.57 3.68
CA LEU A 399 2.51 -8.52 2.89
C LEU A 399 2.74 -8.68 1.38
N PHE A 400 3.86 -9.29 0.98
CA PHE A 400 4.32 -9.39 -0.41
C PHE A 400 4.19 -10.78 -1.00
N LEU A 401 3.63 -11.73 -0.25
CA LEU A 401 3.29 -13.04 -0.79
C LEU A 401 2.22 -12.93 -1.89
N PRO A 402 2.19 -13.87 -2.85
CA PRO A 402 1.11 -13.95 -3.82
C PRO A 402 -0.22 -14.27 -3.12
N ASP A 403 -1.34 -13.90 -3.74
CA ASP A 403 -2.66 -13.95 -3.12
C ASP A 403 -3.12 -15.37 -2.71
N TRP A 404 -2.54 -16.42 -3.29
CA TRP A 404 -2.82 -17.81 -2.96
C TRP A 404 -1.95 -18.39 -1.84
N ALA A 405 -0.94 -17.65 -1.40
CA ALA A 405 0.07 -18.18 -0.50
C ALA A 405 -0.47 -18.40 0.92
N THR A 406 0.26 -19.23 1.65
CA THR A 406 0.06 -19.43 3.09
C THR A 406 1.32 -19.06 3.88
N VAL A 407 1.14 -18.40 5.02
CA VAL A 407 2.17 -18.24 6.04
C VAL A 407 2.00 -19.31 7.10
N PHE A 408 3.08 -20.01 7.42
CA PHE A 408 3.18 -20.88 8.58
C PHE A 408 4.10 -20.24 9.63
N GLU A 409 3.49 -19.66 10.66
CA GLU A 409 4.21 -19.20 11.85
C GLU A 409 4.50 -20.39 12.77
N LEU A 410 5.76 -20.86 12.75
CA LEU A 410 6.22 -22.03 13.51
C LEU A 410 6.06 -21.85 15.02
N TYR A 411 6.13 -20.63 15.54
CA TYR A 411 5.71 -20.40 16.91
C TYR A 411 5.52 -18.90 17.08
N ASN A 412 4.36 -18.51 17.60
CA ASN A 412 3.97 -17.11 17.80
C ASN A 412 4.56 -16.48 19.08
N CYS A 413 5.27 -17.25 19.91
CA CYS A 413 5.84 -16.77 21.17
C CYS A 413 4.80 -16.09 22.08
N GLU A 414 3.59 -16.67 22.15
CA GLU A 414 2.45 -16.17 22.94
C GLU A 414 1.87 -14.84 22.44
N ASP A 415 2.24 -14.43 21.22
CA ASP A 415 1.81 -13.19 20.57
C ASP A 415 1.11 -13.52 19.23
N GLU A 416 0.08 -14.37 19.31
CA GLU A 416 -0.63 -14.92 18.15
C GLU A 416 -1.23 -13.83 17.25
N ARG A 417 -1.81 -12.79 17.87
CA ARG A 417 -2.55 -11.76 17.14
C ARG A 417 -1.65 -10.96 16.21
N CYS A 418 -0.37 -10.79 16.50
CA CYS A 418 0.52 -9.91 15.74
C CYS A 418 0.57 -10.23 14.23
N TYR A 419 0.95 -11.46 13.86
CA TYR A 419 1.02 -11.85 12.45
C TYR A 419 -0.28 -12.47 11.92
N LEU A 420 -1.11 -13.05 12.78
CA LEU A 420 -2.46 -13.48 12.41
C LEU A 420 -3.28 -12.30 11.90
N ASP A 421 -3.31 -11.19 12.64
CA ASP A 421 -4.08 -10.01 12.23
C ASP A 421 -3.50 -9.36 10.98
N LEU A 422 -2.17 -9.34 10.83
CA LEU A 422 -1.54 -8.86 9.60
C LEU A 422 -1.88 -9.73 8.39
N ALA A 423 -1.91 -11.06 8.56
CA ALA A 423 -2.32 -12.00 7.52
C ALA A 423 -3.81 -11.82 7.15
N ARG A 424 -4.68 -11.65 8.14
CA ARG A 424 -6.11 -11.35 7.95
C ARG A 424 -6.32 -10.03 7.21
N LEU A 425 -5.57 -8.99 7.56
CA LEU A 425 -5.57 -7.71 6.85
C LEU A 425 -5.17 -7.90 5.38
N ARG A 426 -4.04 -8.57 5.12
CA ARG A 426 -3.54 -8.83 3.76
C ARG A 426 -4.43 -9.78 2.96
N GLY A 427 -5.23 -10.63 3.61
CA GLY A 427 -6.08 -11.62 2.96
C GLY A 427 -5.31 -12.87 2.52
N ILE A 428 -4.24 -13.22 3.22
CA ILE A 428 -3.49 -14.46 2.99
C ILE A 428 -3.83 -15.48 4.08
N HIS A 429 -3.70 -16.75 3.76
CA HIS A 429 -3.96 -17.80 4.73
C HIS A 429 -2.82 -17.88 5.76
N TYR A 430 -3.18 -18.08 7.02
CA TYR A 430 -2.25 -18.16 8.15
C TYR A 430 -2.48 -19.47 8.89
N VAL A 431 -1.40 -20.18 9.20
CA VAL A 431 -1.43 -21.38 10.03
C VAL A 431 -0.36 -21.32 11.12
N THR A 432 -0.65 -21.99 12.22
CA THR A 432 0.31 -22.29 13.29
C THR A 432 -0.04 -23.66 13.91
N TRP A 433 0.71 -24.09 14.91
CA TRP A 433 0.55 -25.42 15.52
C TRP A 433 -0.78 -25.55 16.25
N GLN A 434 -1.48 -26.66 16.00
CA GLN A 434 -2.69 -27.03 16.74
C GLN A 434 -2.36 -27.59 18.13
N LYS A 435 -1.20 -28.26 18.25
CA LYS A 435 -0.79 -28.97 19.47
C LYS A 435 0.47 -28.33 20.06
N LYS A 436 0.31 -27.61 21.18
CA LYS A 436 1.43 -26.92 21.86
C LYS A 436 2.54 -27.87 22.32
N ASN A 437 2.22 -29.12 22.63
CA ASN A 437 3.20 -30.15 23.03
C ASN A 437 4.07 -30.67 21.88
N LYS A 438 3.90 -30.15 20.65
CA LYS A 438 4.74 -30.43 19.48
C LYS A 438 5.79 -29.35 19.20
N ILE A 439 5.85 -28.35 20.08
CA ILE A 439 6.85 -27.27 20.07
C ILE A 439 7.74 -27.47 21.29
N PHE A 440 9.05 -27.59 21.08
CA PHE A 440 10.00 -27.92 22.13
C PHE A 440 10.97 -26.75 22.36
N PRO A 441 10.80 -25.97 23.44
CA PRO A 441 11.76 -24.92 23.78
C PRO A 441 13.10 -25.52 24.23
N GLN A 442 14.21 -24.88 23.86
CA GLN A 442 15.56 -25.25 24.28
C GLN A 442 15.74 -25.11 25.79
N ASP A 443 15.21 -24.01 26.32
CA ASP A 443 15.22 -23.64 27.73
C ASP A 443 14.02 -22.73 27.99
N LYS A 444 13.91 -22.20 29.21
CA LYS A 444 12.78 -21.34 29.59
C LYS A 444 12.83 -19.92 29.00
N GLY A 445 13.94 -19.57 28.35
CA GLY A 445 14.28 -18.22 27.90
C GLY A 445 14.55 -17.27 29.07
N HIS A 446 15.42 -16.29 28.88
CA HIS A 446 15.74 -15.34 29.95
C HIS A 446 15.82 -13.91 29.40
N HIS A 447 14.78 -13.12 29.63
CA HIS A 447 14.78 -11.68 29.41
C HIS A 447 15.54 -10.99 30.55
N PRO A 448 16.44 -10.01 30.27
CA PRO A 448 17.22 -9.32 31.30
C PRO A 448 16.38 -8.70 32.44
N THR A 449 15.16 -8.28 32.14
CA THR A 449 14.23 -7.63 33.09
C THR A 449 12.91 -8.36 33.35
N LEU A 450 12.46 -9.24 32.46
CA LEU A 450 11.12 -9.86 32.55
C LEU A 450 11.18 -11.33 33.01
N GLY A 451 12.38 -11.89 33.20
CA GLY A 451 12.55 -13.29 33.59
C GLY A 451 12.28 -14.25 32.43
N GLU A 452 11.64 -15.38 32.71
CA GLU A 452 11.30 -16.40 31.72
C GLU A 452 10.41 -15.82 30.61
N HIS A 453 10.84 -15.92 29.34
CA HIS A 453 10.11 -15.29 28.23
C HIS A 453 10.28 -16.06 26.91
N PRO A 454 9.18 -16.48 26.23
CA PRO A 454 9.23 -17.31 25.01
C PRO A 454 10.02 -16.69 23.83
N LYS A 455 10.05 -15.37 23.74
CA LYS A 455 10.86 -14.65 22.72
C LYS A 455 12.39 -14.76 22.91
N PHE A 456 12.87 -15.26 24.06
CA PHE A 456 14.28 -15.30 24.48
C PHE A 456 14.82 -16.74 24.64
N THR A 457 14.29 -17.68 23.87
CA THR A 457 14.80 -19.06 23.74
C THR A 457 14.76 -19.52 22.28
N ASN A 458 15.31 -20.70 21.99
CA ASN A 458 15.27 -21.35 20.68
C ASN A 458 14.34 -22.56 20.72
N TYR A 459 13.96 -23.09 19.56
CA TYR A 459 12.92 -24.11 19.47
C TYR A 459 13.29 -25.22 18.50
N SER A 460 12.94 -26.46 18.84
CA SER A 460 12.79 -27.55 17.87
C SER A 460 11.31 -27.91 17.71
N PHE A 461 11.00 -28.60 16.61
CA PHE A 461 9.64 -28.89 16.20
C PHE A 461 9.48 -30.36 15.83
N ASP A 462 8.31 -30.91 16.14
CA ASP A 462 7.94 -32.27 15.74
C ASP A 462 7.83 -32.38 14.21
N VAL A 463 8.64 -33.27 13.61
CA VAL A 463 8.76 -33.38 12.15
C VAL A 463 7.48 -33.95 11.51
N GLU A 464 6.82 -34.89 12.17
CA GLU A 464 5.61 -35.54 11.63
C GLU A 464 4.43 -34.57 11.60
N GLU A 465 4.19 -33.87 12.70
CA GLU A 465 3.14 -32.86 12.78
C GLU A 465 3.46 -31.65 11.87
N PHE A 466 4.74 -31.26 11.73
CA PHE A 466 5.15 -30.25 10.74
C PHE A 466 4.77 -30.66 9.32
N MET A 467 5.13 -31.88 8.91
CA MET A 467 4.82 -32.39 7.57
C MET A 467 3.31 -32.53 7.34
N TYR A 468 2.57 -32.97 8.35
CA TYR A 468 1.10 -33.04 8.29
C TYR A 468 0.49 -31.67 7.99
N LEU A 469 0.87 -30.62 8.74
CA LEU A 469 0.37 -29.27 8.52
C LEU A 469 0.77 -28.71 7.16
N VAL A 470 2.03 -28.92 6.73
CA VAL A 470 2.49 -28.43 5.42
C VAL A 470 1.75 -29.10 4.26
N LEU A 471 1.43 -30.40 4.35
CA LEU A 471 0.65 -31.10 3.32
C LEU A 471 -0.78 -30.57 3.24
N GLN A 472 -1.42 -30.26 4.37
CA GLN A 472 -2.75 -29.63 4.39
C GLN A 472 -2.72 -28.24 3.74
N VAL A 473 -1.70 -27.45 4.07
CA VAL A 473 -1.50 -26.13 3.48
C VAL A 473 -1.24 -26.21 1.97
N ALA A 474 -0.43 -27.18 1.54
CA ALA A 474 -0.16 -27.41 0.12
C ALA A 474 -1.45 -27.70 -0.67
N ASP A 475 -2.33 -28.54 -0.12
CA ASP A 475 -3.64 -28.81 -0.71
C ASP A 475 -4.47 -27.52 -0.86
N GLN A 476 -4.55 -26.70 0.20
CA GLN A 476 -5.26 -25.42 0.17
C GLN A 476 -4.70 -24.44 -0.85
N VAL A 477 -3.37 -24.32 -0.95
CA VAL A 477 -2.70 -23.49 -1.96
C VAL A 477 -3.11 -23.94 -3.36
N THR A 478 -3.11 -25.24 -3.64
CA THR A 478 -3.44 -25.76 -4.98
C THR A 478 -4.92 -25.66 -5.34
N GLN A 479 -5.81 -25.60 -4.35
CA GLN A 479 -7.25 -25.40 -4.53
C GLN A 479 -7.65 -23.93 -4.62
N HIS A 480 -6.73 -23.00 -4.34
CA HIS A 480 -7.04 -21.57 -4.35
C HIS A 480 -7.50 -21.13 -5.76
N PRO A 481 -8.57 -20.33 -5.91
CA PRO A 481 -9.11 -19.94 -7.22
C PRO A 481 -8.11 -19.20 -8.12
N LYS A 482 -7.14 -18.51 -7.51
CA LYS A 482 -6.05 -17.81 -8.22
C LYS A 482 -4.81 -18.69 -8.48
N TRP A 483 -4.83 -19.97 -8.10
CA TRP A 483 -3.76 -20.94 -8.35
C TRP A 483 -4.05 -21.74 -9.65
N PRO A 484 -3.40 -21.43 -10.78
CA PRO A 484 -3.62 -22.18 -12.00
C PRO A 484 -3.00 -23.58 -11.98
N PHE A 485 -3.86 -24.60 -11.97
CA PHE A 485 -3.59 -25.91 -12.60
C PHE A 485 -4.62 -26.38 -13.63
N LYS A 486 -5.72 -25.65 -13.85
CA LYS A 486 -6.65 -26.02 -14.92
C LYS A 486 -6.25 -25.35 -16.24
N LYS A 487 -5.15 -25.83 -16.85
CA LYS A 487 -5.25 -26.06 -18.30
C LYS A 487 -6.27 -27.18 -18.44
N LYS A 488 -7.51 -26.87 -18.83
CA LYS A 488 -8.32 -27.88 -19.52
C LYS A 488 -7.39 -28.42 -20.60
N ARG A 489 -7.08 -29.73 -20.56
CA ARG A 489 -6.65 -30.40 -21.77
C ARG A 489 -7.76 -30.12 -22.77
N ASP A 490 -7.48 -29.31 -23.78
CA ASP A 490 -8.24 -29.37 -25.01
C ASP A 490 -7.99 -30.79 -25.53
N GLU A 491 -8.90 -31.70 -25.23
CA GLU A 491 -8.98 -33.01 -25.85
C GLU A 491 -9.27 -32.76 -27.33
N LEU A 492 -8.25 -33.03 -28.15
CA LEU A 492 -8.32 -33.14 -29.61
C LEU A 492 -9.14 -34.35 -30.03
#